data_AF-A0A375FWA0-F1
#
_entry.id   AF-A0A375FWA0-F1
#
_cell.length_a   1.000
_cell.length_b   1.000
_cell.length_c   1.000
_cell.angle_alpha   90.00
_cell.angle_beta   90.00
_cell.angle_gamma   90.00
#
_symmetry.space_group_name_H-M   'P 1'
#
loop_
_entity.id
_entity.type
_entity.pdbx_description
1 polymer ?
#
loop_
_entity_poly.entity_id
_entity_poly.type
_entity_poly.pdbx_seq_one_letter_code
_entity_poly.pdbx_strand_id
1 'polypeptide(L)'
;MHLHLFDIIRLVNLGTWQCVNHADAVSPTGKALVAGRPISGAIGERGSRRPFKTRWTRGGFVFSHRNLRFRAEVPDSPPHSSHSPDSSRPDDAIVPLDEVPFDDVLAYDRTCFPAAREAFLRGWIRQEEGLALGCLRQGRLGGFGVVRRCGEGCKIGPLFADDADAAEALYTRLAAFASGGPLFLDVPENHPAAMALAHRHGMAEVFGCARMYLGPAPGLVHKRIFGITTFELG
;
A
#
# COMPACT_ATOMS: atom_id res chain seq x y z
N MET A 1 -1.25 31.31 6.40
CA MET A 1 0.03 30.56 6.34
C MET A 1 -0.29 29.17 5.76
N HIS A 2 -0.37 29.09 4.43
CA HIS A 2 -0.80 27.90 3.70
C HIS A 2 0.37 26.94 3.51
N LEU A 3 0.29 25.75 4.09
CA LEU A 3 1.20 24.64 3.79
C LEU A 3 0.58 23.83 2.64
N HIS A 4 1.14 23.95 1.44
CA HIS A 4 0.78 23.09 0.32
C HIS A 4 1.23 21.65 0.60
N LEU A 5 0.31 20.70 0.42
CA LEU A 5 0.45 19.28 0.79
C LEU A 5 1.38 18.48 -0.15
N PHE A 6 1.96 19.11 -1.17
CA PHE A 6 2.81 18.46 -2.17
C PHE A 6 4.26 18.91 -2.05
N ASP A 7 4.93 18.47 -0.98
CA ASP A 7 6.39 18.53 -0.90
C ASP A 7 6.96 17.13 -0.65
N ILE A 8 7.14 16.43 -1.76
CA ILE A 8 8.24 15.54 -2.15
C ILE A 8 8.60 14.40 -1.16
N ILE A 9 8.10 13.20 -1.45
CA ILE A 9 8.84 11.95 -1.16
C ILE A 9 9.80 11.71 -2.34
N ARG A 10 11.10 11.85 -2.12
CA ARG A 10 12.13 11.48 -3.10
C ARG A 10 12.38 9.99 -3.02
N LEU A 11 11.87 9.23 -4.00
CA LEU A 11 12.54 8.01 -4.44
C LEU A 11 13.87 8.43 -5.07
N VAL A 12 15.00 8.03 -4.49
CA VAL A 12 16.32 8.27 -5.09
C VAL A 12 16.78 6.97 -5.76
N ASN A 13 16.73 6.96 -7.09
CA ASN A 13 17.27 5.90 -7.96
C ASN A 13 18.77 6.17 -8.21
N LEU A 14 19.62 5.13 -8.17
CA LEU A 14 21.03 5.22 -8.57
C LEU A 14 21.32 4.09 -9.57
N GLY A 15 21.59 4.48 -10.81
CA GLY A 15 22.19 3.63 -11.84
C GLY A 15 21.17 2.92 -12.71
N THR A 16 20.72 3.62 -13.75
CA THR A 16 20.05 3.08 -14.96
C THR A 16 18.98 2.04 -14.70
N TRP A 17 17.71 2.47 -14.65
CA TRP A 17 16.57 2.01 -15.46
C TRP A 17 15.34 2.77 -14.93
N GLN A 18 14.55 3.30 -15.87
CA GLN A 18 13.53 4.34 -15.65
C GLN A 18 12.41 3.91 -14.71
N CYS A 19 11.98 4.82 -13.83
CA CYS A 19 10.58 4.88 -13.38
C CYS A 19 10.01 6.18 -13.93
N VAL A 20 9.06 6.04 -14.85
CA VAL A 20 8.28 7.12 -15.43
C VAL A 20 7.26 7.57 -14.39
N ASN A 21 7.46 8.74 -13.78
CA ASN A 21 6.35 9.45 -13.16
C ASN A 21 5.60 10.17 -14.28
N HIS A 22 4.32 9.88 -14.45
CA HIS A 22 3.38 10.87 -15.00
C HIS A 22 2.77 11.63 -13.83
N ALA A 23 3.51 12.61 -13.33
CA ALA A 23 3.03 13.82 -12.64
C ALA A 23 4.25 14.61 -12.16
N ASP A 24 4.47 15.76 -12.81
CA ASP A 24 5.58 16.69 -12.63
C ASP A 24 5.56 17.46 -11.30
N ALA A 25 6.76 17.66 -10.73
CA ALA A 25 7.30 18.97 -10.31
C ALA A 25 8.52 18.76 -9.39
N VAL A 26 9.72 19.10 -9.87
CA VAL A 26 10.97 19.10 -9.09
C VAL A 26 11.34 20.54 -8.75
N SER A 27 11.55 20.84 -7.47
CA SER A 27 12.34 22.02 -7.05
C SER A 27 13.80 21.60 -6.76
N PRO A 28 14.82 22.37 -7.19
CA PRO A 28 16.23 21.99 -7.08
C PRO A 28 16.91 22.38 -5.75
N THR A 29 16.25 23.08 -4.83
CA THR A 29 16.87 23.56 -3.60
C THR A 29 16.44 22.76 -2.37
N GLY A 30 17.42 22.12 -1.74
CA GLY A 30 17.23 21.29 -0.56
C GLY A 30 16.92 22.05 0.73
N LYS A 31 16.37 21.28 1.68
CA LYS A 31 16.11 21.56 3.10
C LYS A 31 14.75 22.20 3.42
N ALA A 32 13.78 21.31 3.60
CA ALA A 32 12.81 21.37 4.71
C ALA A 32 12.32 19.94 4.99
N LEU A 33 13.01 19.21 5.88
CA LEU A 33 12.57 17.89 6.33
C LEU A 33 12.00 18.04 7.74
N VAL A 34 10.68 17.89 7.84
CA VAL A 34 9.96 17.84 9.13
C VAL A 34 10.20 16.47 9.77
N ALA A 35 10.49 16.45 11.07
CA ALA A 35 10.71 15.23 11.85
C ALA A 35 9.49 14.27 11.75
N GLY A 36 9.74 12.96 11.67
CA GLY A 36 8.68 11.95 11.60
C GLY A 36 8.16 11.59 10.19
N ARG A 37 8.74 12.16 9.12
CA ARG A 37 8.38 11.78 7.74
C ARG A 37 9.09 10.49 7.29
N PRO A 38 8.37 9.49 6.74
CA PRO A 38 8.99 8.33 6.14
C PRO A 38 9.71 8.69 4.83
N ILE A 39 10.86 8.06 4.58
CA ILE A 39 11.49 8.03 3.25
C ILE A 39 11.59 6.58 2.75
N SER A 40 11.46 6.43 1.44
CA SER A 40 11.55 5.15 0.73
C SER A 40 12.78 5.20 -0.18
N GLY A 41 13.77 4.33 0.03
CA GLY A 41 14.97 4.20 -0.82
C GLY A 41 15.04 2.85 -1.54
N ALA A 42 15.23 2.85 -2.87
CA ALA A 42 15.25 1.61 -3.64
C ALA A 42 16.35 0.64 -3.18
N ILE A 43 16.04 -0.66 -3.21
CA ILE A 43 16.97 -1.75 -2.95
C ILE A 43 17.08 -2.59 -4.23
N GLY A 44 18.30 -2.98 -4.58
CA GLY A 44 18.56 -3.73 -5.82
C GLY A 44 17.85 -5.08 -5.87
N GLU A 45 17.75 -5.65 -7.07
CA GLU A 45 17.10 -6.93 -7.34
C GLU A 45 17.68 -8.10 -6.53
N ARG A 46 16.83 -9.11 -6.31
CA ARG A 46 17.13 -10.36 -5.59
C ARG A 46 18.42 -11.00 -6.16
N GLY A 47 19.52 -10.87 -5.43
CA GLY A 47 20.85 -11.38 -5.84
C GLY A 47 21.99 -10.37 -5.71
N SER A 48 21.68 -9.08 -5.64
CA SER A 48 22.69 -8.04 -5.35
C SER A 48 22.98 -7.98 -3.84
N ARG A 49 23.95 -8.77 -3.37
CA ARG A 49 24.55 -8.64 -2.02
C ARG A 49 25.42 -7.37 -1.86
N ARG A 50 24.98 -6.21 -2.36
CA ARG A 50 25.63 -4.95 -1.98
C ARG A 50 25.04 -4.49 -0.65
N PRO A 51 25.86 -4.32 0.41
CA PRO A 51 25.34 -3.87 1.69
C PRO A 51 24.67 -2.51 1.53
N PHE A 52 23.46 -2.37 2.06
CA PHE A 52 22.71 -1.13 2.20
C PHE A 52 23.48 -0.15 3.10
N LYS A 53 24.54 0.47 2.56
CA LYS A 53 25.28 1.58 3.17
C LYS A 53 25.06 2.81 2.29
N THR A 54 23.88 3.41 2.40
CA THR A 54 23.55 4.65 1.69
C THR A 54 23.84 5.88 2.58
N ARG A 55 24.16 6.99 1.93
CA ARG A 55 24.28 8.38 2.45
C ARG A 55 23.25 8.83 3.49
N TRP A 56 22.12 8.14 3.62
CA TRP A 56 21.01 8.51 4.50
C TRP A 56 21.29 8.20 5.97
N THR A 57 22.06 7.15 6.26
CA THR A 57 22.52 6.90 7.64
C THR A 57 23.39 8.03 8.15
N ARG A 58 24.20 8.65 7.28
CA ARG A 58 24.95 9.89 7.61
C ARG A 58 24.04 11.08 7.90
N GLY A 59 22.80 11.07 7.41
CA GLY A 59 21.77 12.09 7.67
C GLY A 59 20.89 11.78 8.88
N GLY A 60 21.19 10.75 9.68
CA GLY A 60 20.42 10.38 10.87
C GLY A 60 19.16 9.55 10.59
N PHE A 61 18.99 9.03 9.36
CA PHE A 61 17.88 8.14 9.04
C PHE A 61 18.12 6.72 9.55
N VAL A 62 17.11 6.17 10.22
CA VAL A 62 17.13 4.82 10.79
C VAL A 62 16.27 3.90 9.94
N PHE A 63 16.84 2.77 9.52
CA PHE A 63 16.12 1.73 8.80
C PHE A 63 15.02 1.11 9.67
N SER A 64 13.86 0.82 9.07
CA SER A 64 12.76 0.14 9.75
C SER A 64 12.47 -1.23 9.14
N HIS A 65 12.12 -1.29 7.85
CA HIS A 65 11.78 -2.52 7.14
C HIS A 65 11.88 -2.29 5.62
N ARG A 66 11.75 -3.34 4.82
CA ARG A 66 11.54 -3.23 3.37
C ARG A 66 10.05 -3.22 3.06
N ASN A 67 9.65 -2.46 2.05
CA ASN A 67 8.38 -2.63 1.35
C ASN A 67 8.66 -3.31 0.01
N LEU A 68 7.95 -4.39 -0.28
CA LEU A 68 8.19 -5.26 -1.42
C LEU A 68 7.01 -5.20 -2.38
N ARG A 69 7.26 -4.93 -3.65
CA ARG A 69 6.24 -5.00 -4.70
C ARG A 69 6.11 -6.43 -5.16
N PHE A 70 4.92 -6.99 -4.98
CA PHE A 70 4.50 -8.26 -5.50
C PHE A 70 3.65 -8.07 -6.77
N ARG A 71 3.78 -9.02 -7.72
CA ARG A 71 3.00 -9.11 -8.96
C ARG A 71 2.42 -10.51 -9.09
N ALA A 72 1.16 -10.62 -9.48
CA ALA A 72 0.54 -11.87 -9.93
C ALA A 72 -0.23 -11.63 -11.23
N GLU A 73 -0.36 -12.66 -12.06
CA GLU A 73 -1.31 -12.65 -13.18
C GLU A 73 -2.67 -13.09 -12.65
N VAL A 74 -3.71 -12.30 -12.89
CA VAL A 74 -5.09 -12.66 -12.55
C VAL A 74 -5.75 -13.23 -13.81
N PRO A 75 -6.15 -14.51 -13.81
CA PRO A 75 -6.75 -15.12 -15.00
C PRO A 75 -8.10 -14.48 -15.34
N ASP A 76 -8.47 -14.49 -16.63
CA ASP A 76 -9.77 -13.99 -17.15
C ASP A 76 -11.00 -14.69 -16.57
N SER A 77 -10.79 -15.84 -15.93
CA SER A 77 -11.84 -16.62 -15.28
C SER A 77 -11.32 -17.14 -13.95
N PRO A 78 -12.08 -17.03 -12.86
CA PRO A 78 -11.77 -17.81 -11.67
C PRO A 78 -11.75 -19.29 -12.09
N PRO A 79 -10.78 -20.11 -11.63
CA PRO A 79 -10.83 -21.54 -11.87
C PRO A 79 -12.19 -22.03 -11.41
N HIS A 80 -12.92 -22.73 -12.29
CA HIS A 80 -14.27 -23.24 -12.06
C HIS A 80 -14.32 -23.97 -10.71
N SER A 81 -14.68 -23.22 -9.68
CA SER A 81 -14.88 -23.70 -8.33
C SER A 81 -16.20 -23.09 -7.93
N SER A 82 -17.22 -23.93 -8.10
CA SER A 82 -18.50 -23.84 -7.42
C SER A 82 -18.28 -23.29 -6.01
N HIS A 83 -18.95 -22.18 -5.70
CA HIS A 83 -19.30 -21.79 -4.34
C HIS A 83 -18.21 -22.11 -3.31
N SER A 84 -17.18 -21.26 -3.20
CA SER A 84 -16.54 -21.17 -1.89
C SER A 84 -17.64 -20.76 -0.92
N PRO A 85 -17.94 -21.53 0.15
CA PRO A 85 -18.88 -21.06 1.14
C PRO A 85 -18.39 -19.69 1.58
N ASP A 86 -19.31 -18.76 1.70
CA ASP A 86 -19.08 -17.47 2.32
C ASP A 86 -18.47 -17.76 3.71
N SER A 87 -17.15 -17.80 3.78
CA SER A 87 -16.38 -18.02 5.00
C SER A 87 -16.23 -16.71 5.77
N SER A 88 -16.96 -15.68 5.36
CA SER A 88 -17.28 -14.55 6.20
C SER A 88 -18.06 -15.07 7.40
N ARG A 89 -17.71 -14.59 8.60
CA ARG A 89 -18.56 -14.84 9.76
C ARG A 89 -19.93 -14.22 9.46
N PRO A 90 -21.03 -14.69 10.06
CA PRO A 90 -22.38 -14.17 9.77
C PRO A 90 -22.52 -12.64 9.89
N ASP A 91 -21.64 -11.99 10.66
CA ASP A 91 -21.63 -10.54 10.91
C ASP A 91 -20.63 -9.76 10.03
N ASP A 92 -19.96 -10.43 9.11
CA ASP A 92 -18.88 -9.89 8.30
C ASP A 92 -19.38 -9.58 6.89
N ALA A 93 -19.25 -8.33 6.45
CA ALA A 93 -19.71 -7.90 5.13
C ALA A 93 -18.61 -7.17 4.36
N ILE A 94 -18.47 -7.47 3.07
CA ILE A 94 -17.68 -6.64 2.15
C ILE A 94 -18.65 -5.72 1.43
N VAL A 95 -18.45 -4.42 1.59
CA VAL A 95 -19.33 -3.36 1.05
C VAL A 95 -18.52 -2.37 0.21
N PRO A 96 -19.15 -1.66 -0.75
CA PRO A 96 -18.57 -0.46 -1.34
C PRO A 96 -18.11 0.52 -0.24
N LEU A 97 -16.91 1.08 -0.37
CA LEU A 97 -16.33 1.92 0.68
C LEU A 97 -17.08 3.25 0.86
N ASP A 98 -17.85 3.68 -0.14
CA ASP A 98 -18.71 4.88 -0.06
C ASP A 98 -19.99 4.68 0.75
N GLU A 99 -20.38 3.44 1.05
CA GLU A 99 -21.44 3.11 2.02
C GLU A 99 -20.96 3.23 3.48
N VAL A 100 -19.65 3.30 3.71
CA VAL A 100 -19.05 3.47 5.04
C VAL A 100 -18.97 4.97 5.38
N PRO A 101 -19.35 5.39 6.60
CA PRO A 101 -19.15 6.77 7.03
C PRO A 101 -17.69 7.21 6.83
N PHE A 102 -17.48 8.29 6.10
CA PHE A 102 -16.12 8.69 5.70
C PHE A 102 -15.22 9.01 6.90
N ASP A 103 -15.79 9.50 8.00
CA ASP A 103 -15.06 9.75 9.25
C ASP A 103 -14.48 8.45 9.84
N ASP A 104 -15.17 7.31 9.69
CA ASP A 104 -14.65 6.01 10.12
C ASP A 104 -13.47 5.57 9.24
N VAL A 105 -13.53 5.84 7.93
CA VAL A 105 -12.42 5.59 7.01
C VAL A 105 -11.20 6.44 7.37
N LEU A 106 -11.40 7.73 7.68
CA LEU A 106 -10.33 8.62 8.13
C LEU A 106 -9.72 8.16 9.45
N ALA A 107 -10.55 7.82 10.43
CA ALA A 107 -10.10 7.33 11.72
C ALA A 107 -9.29 6.04 11.56
N TYR A 108 -9.75 5.12 10.71
CA TYR A 108 -9.04 3.88 10.43
C TYR A 108 -7.71 4.13 9.72
N ASP A 109 -7.70 4.97 8.68
CA ASP A 109 -6.49 5.35 7.93
C ASP A 109 -5.41 5.95 8.83
N ARG A 110 -5.79 6.80 9.79
CA ARG A 110 -4.86 7.40 10.76
C ARG A 110 -4.15 6.38 11.64
N THR A 111 -4.69 5.18 11.80
CA THR A 111 -4.00 4.10 12.53
C THR A 111 -2.90 3.44 11.69
N CYS A 112 -2.99 3.54 10.35
CA CYS A 112 -2.09 2.93 9.39
C CYS A 112 -1.13 3.94 8.74
N PHE A 113 -1.46 5.24 8.76
CA PHE A 113 -0.68 6.31 8.15
C PHE A 113 -0.54 7.52 9.09
N PRO A 114 0.66 8.10 9.26
CA PRO A 114 0.95 9.03 10.36
C PRO A 114 0.32 10.42 10.20
N ALA A 115 -0.08 10.83 8.99
CA ALA A 115 -0.58 12.17 8.70
C ALA A 115 -2.05 12.16 8.24
N ALA A 116 -2.78 13.26 8.47
CA ALA A 116 -4.12 13.40 7.92
C ALA A 116 -3.98 13.60 6.42
N ARG A 117 -4.73 12.81 5.67
CA ARG A 117 -4.70 12.85 4.21
C ARG A 117 -6.12 12.82 3.64
N GLU A 118 -7.00 13.63 4.23
CA GLU A 118 -8.43 13.64 3.90
C GLU A 118 -8.67 13.94 2.42
N ALA A 119 -8.14 15.06 1.91
CA ALA A 119 -8.32 15.45 0.51
C ALA A 119 -7.81 14.37 -0.45
N PHE A 120 -6.68 13.75 -0.10
CA PHE A 120 -6.14 12.61 -0.84
C PHE A 120 -7.10 11.43 -0.83
N LEU A 121 -7.56 10.98 0.34
CA LEU A 121 -8.47 9.83 0.45
C LEU A 121 -9.80 10.07 -0.27
N ARG A 122 -10.36 11.29 -0.20
CA ARG A 122 -11.62 11.62 -0.89
C ARG A 122 -11.52 11.39 -2.40
N GLY A 123 -10.40 11.78 -3.01
CA GLY A 123 -10.12 11.52 -4.42
C GLY A 123 -9.71 10.08 -4.69
N TRP A 124 -8.94 9.48 -3.78
CA TRP A 124 -8.39 8.13 -3.94
C TRP A 124 -9.47 7.04 -3.95
N ILE A 125 -10.50 7.16 -3.11
CA ILE A 125 -11.59 6.15 -3.04
C ILE A 125 -12.62 6.30 -4.16
N ARG A 126 -12.62 7.43 -4.89
CA ARG A 126 -13.62 7.76 -5.93
C ARG A 126 -13.03 7.75 -7.35
N GLN A 127 -11.92 7.04 -7.56
CA GLN A 127 -11.32 6.99 -8.89
C GLN A 127 -12.24 6.25 -9.87
N GLU A 128 -12.45 6.82 -11.06
CA GLU A 128 -13.34 6.27 -12.09
C GLU A 128 -12.90 4.87 -12.55
N GLU A 129 -11.59 4.65 -12.68
CA GLU A 129 -10.99 3.36 -13.04
C GLU A 129 -10.47 2.60 -11.81
N GLY A 130 -11.28 2.57 -10.75
CA GLY A 130 -10.95 1.87 -9.52
C GLY A 130 -12.17 1.33 -8.78
N LEU A 131 -11.87 0.52 -7.76
CA LEU A 131 -12.84 -0.06 -6.86
C LEU A 131 -12.33 0.08 -5.43
N ALA A 132 -13.14 0.67 -4.56
CA ALA A 132 -12.85 0.82 -3.14
C ALA A 132 -13.85 -0.02 -2.33
N LEU A 133 -13.34 -0.90 -1.48
CA LEU A 133 -14.15 -1.80 -0.65
C LEU A 133 -13.80 -1.65 0.83
N GLY A 134 -14.83 -1.73 1.66
CA GLY A 134 -14.73 -1.83 3.11
C GLY A 134 -15.11 -3.22 3.60
N CYS A 135 -14.46 -3.67 4.67
CA CYS A 135 -14.83 -4.85 5.42
C CYS A 135 -15.48 -4.41 6.74
N LEU A 136 -16.77 -4.69 6.89
CA LEU A 136 -17.49 -4.48 8.14
C LEU A 136 -17.42 -5.75 8.99
N ARG A 137 -17.18 -5.57 10.29
CA ARG A 137 -17.20 -6.57 11.35
C ARG A 137 -18.16 -6.07 12.42
N GLN A 138 -19.31 -6.73 12.61
CA GLN A 138 -20.32 -6.31 13.58
C GLN A 138 -20.71 -4.82 13.41
N GLY A 139 -20.88 -4.38 12.16
CA GLY A 139 -21.22 -3.01 11.81
C GLY A 139 -20.10 -1.97 11.94
N ARG A 140 -18.87 -2.38 12.29
CA ARG A 140 -17.69 -1.49 12.39
C ARG A 140 -16.71 -1.76 11.27
N LEU A 141 -16.03 -0.72 10.79
CA LEU A 141 -14.97 -0.88 9.79
C LEU A 141 -13.78 -1.66 10.37
N GLY A 142 -13.60 -2.90 9.90
CA GLY A 142 -12.49 -3.79 10.24
C GLY A 142 -11.39 -3.83 9.16
N GLY A 143 -11.53 -3.05 8.09
CA GLY A 143 -10.54 -2.93 7.04
C GLY A 143 -11.09 -2.24 5.80
N PHE A 144 -10.20 -1.73 4.96
CA PHE A 144 -10.56 -1.27 3.63
C PHE A 144 -9.41 -1.45 2.65
N GLY A 145 -9.74 -1.55 1.37
CA GLY A 145 -8.74 -1.54 0.31
C GLY A 145 -9.25 -0.87 -0.94
N VAL A 146 -8.30 -0.43 -1.77
CA VAL A 146 -8.60 0.21 -3.06
C VAL A 146 -7.76 -0.46 -4.13
N VAL A 147 -8.38 -0.84 -5.24
CA VAL A 147 -7.72 -1.27 -6.47
C VAL A 147 -7.99 -0.25 -7.56
N ARG A 148 -6.99 0.00 -8.41
CA ARG A 148 -7.10 0.91 -9.55
C ARG A 148 -6.27 0.44 -10.73
N ARG A 149 -6.61 0.87 -11.94
CA ARG A 149 -5.73 0.74 -13.11
C ARG A 149 -4.44 1.55 -12.91
N CYS A 150 -3.34 1.03 -13.42
CA CYS A 150 -2.05 1.72 -13.48
C CYS A 150 -1.35 1.48 -14.82
N GLY A 151 -0.13 1.99 -14.99
CA GLY A 151 0.57 1.94 -16.28
C GLY A 151 0.64 0.55 -16.91
N GLU A 152 0.82 -0.48 -16.08
CA GLU A 152 0.61 -1.88 -16.44
C GLU A 152 -0.41 -2.49 -15.46
N GLY A 153 -1.49 -3.08 -15.95
CA GLY A 153 -2.50 -3.79 -15.14
C GLY A 153 -3.15 -2.95 -14.04
N CYS A 154 -3.32 -3.58 -12.86
CA CYS A 154 -3.98 -2.97 -11.71
C CYS A 154 -3.13 -3.04 -10.46
N LYS A 155 -3.35 -2.12 -9.52
CA LYS A 155 -2.66 -2.10 -8.24
C LYS A 155 -3.65 -1.96 -7.09
N ILE A 156 -3.50 -2.83 -6.08
CA ILE A 156 -4.14 -2.67 -4.78
C ILE A 156 -3.25 -1.78 -3.91
N GLY A 157 -3.84 -0.72 -3.34
CA GLY A 157 -3.17 0.21 -2.45
C GLY A 157 -4.09 1.33 -1.95
N PRO A 158 -4.33 1.47 -0.64
CA PRO A 158 -3.88 0.56 0.42
C PRO A 158 -4.67 -0.75 0.42
N LEU A 159 -4.16 -1.72 1.18
CA LEU A 159 -4.92 -2.84 1.73
C LEU A 159 -4.71 -2.84 3.24
N PHE A 160 -5.67 -2.29 3.99
CA PHE A 160 -5.62 -2.26 5.43
C PHE A 160 -6.71 -3.13 6.04
N ALA A 161 -6.39 -3.90 7.08
CA ALA A 161 -7.33 -4.85 7.68
C ALA A 161 -6.94 -5.19 9.12
N ASP A 162 -7.90 -5.47 9.99
CA ASP A 162 -7.66 -5.80 11.39
C ASP A 162 -6.93 -7.13 11.58
N ASP A 163 -7.17 -8.06 10.65
CA ASP A 163 -6.65 -9.42 10.65
C ASP A 163 -6.51 -9.98 9.22
N ALA A 164 -5.95 -11.18 9.13
CA ALA A 164 -5.71 -11.86 7.86
C ALA A 164 -7.00 -12.26 7.13
N ASP A 165 -8.09 -12.52 7.86
CA ASP A 165 -9.36 -12.94 7.27
C ASP A 165 -10.04 -11.75 6.57
N ALA A 166 -10.00 -10.57 7.20
CA ALA A 166 -10.48 -9.33 6.58
C ALA A 166 -9.62 -8.94 5.38
N ALA A 167 -8.30 -9.10 5.48
CA ALA A 167 -7.38 -8.84 4.37
C ALA A 167 -7.62 -9.78 3.18
N GLU A 168 -7.84 -11.07 3.44
CA GLU A 168 -8.16 -12.08 2.43
C GLU A 168 -9.48 -11.74 1.72
N ALA A 169 -10.55 -11.47 2.47
CA ALA A 169 -11.85 -11.14 1.92
C ALA A 169 -11.82 -9.88 1.03
N LEU A 170 -11.10 -8.83 1.47
CA LEU A 170 -10.87 -7.63 0.67
C LEU A 170 -10.03 -7.95 -0.57
N TYR A 171 -8.90 -8.65 -0.41
CA TYR A 171 -8.01 -8.98 -1.51
C TYR A 171 -8.72 -9.76 -2.61
N THR A 172 -9.47 -10.83 -2.27
CA THR A 172 -10.17 -11.66 -3.25
C THR A 172 -11.13 -10.84 -4.12
N ARG A 173 -11.89 -9.92 -3.51
CA ARG A 173 -12.86 -9.07 -4.23
C ARG A 173 -12.15 -8.00 -5.06
N LEU A 174 -11.09 -7.38 -4.53
CA LEU A 174 -10.30 -6.38 -5.26
C LEU A 174 -9.52 -7.00 -6.42
N ALA A 175 -8.98 -8.21 -6.24
CA ALA A 175 -8.21 -8.90 -7.27
C ALA A 175 -9.06 -9.24 -8.51
N ALA A 176 -10.35 -9.51 -8.32
CA ALA A 176 -11.28 -9.74 -9.43
C ALA A 176 -11.39 -8.54 -10.40
N PHE A 177 -11.12 -7.31 -9.93
CA PHE A 177 -11.06 -6.12 -10.78
C PHE A 177 -9.93 -6.19 -11.82
N ALA A 178 -8.86 -6.94 -11.53
CA ALA A 178 -7.69 -7.10 -12.37
C ALA A 178 -7.78 -8.31 -13.31
N SER A 179 -8.95 -8.92 -13.45
CA SER A 179 -9.19 -10.08 -14.33
C SER A 179 -8.58 -9.88 -15.73
N GLY A 180 -7.80 -10.86 -16.17
CA GLY A 180 -7.15 -10.84 -17.48
C GLY A 180 -5.82 -10.11 -17.53
N GLY A 181 -5.24 -9.74 -16.38
CA GLY A 181 -3.98 -9.00 -16.38
C GLY A 181 -3.23 -9.00 -15.06
N PRO A 182 -2.12 -8.24 -15.00
CA PRO A 182 -1.27 -8.24 -13.83
C PRO A 182 -1.86 -7.39 -12.71
N LEU A 183 -1.71 -7.92 -11.48
CA LEU A 183 -2.10 -7.28 -10.24
C LEU A 183 -0.87 -7.04 -9.36
N PHE A 184 -0.72 -5.82 -8.87
CA PHE A 184 0.37 -5.41 -8.00
C PHE A 184 -0.09 -5.14 -6.56
N LEU A 185 0.74 -5.49 -5.59
CA LEU A 185 0.56 -5.20 -4.16
C LEU A 185 1.91 -4.86 -3.52
N ASP A 186 1.99 -3.74 -2.79
CA ASP A 186 3.21 -3.33 -2.09
C ASP A 186 3.12 -3.73 -0.60
N VAL A 187 3.82 -4.79 -0.20
CA VAL A 187 3.72 -5.43 1.12
C VAL A 187 4.89 -5.04 2.03
N PRO A 188 4.65 -4.62 3.29
CA PRO A 188 5.71 -4.48 4.28
C PRO A 188 6.30 -5.84 4.68
N GLU A 189 7.61 -6.02 4.51
CA GLU A 189 8.34 -7.26 4.81
C GLU A 189 8.27 -7.64 6.31
N ASN A 190 8.06 -6.65 7.19
CA ASN A 190 7.91 -6.86 8.63
C ASN A 190 6.50 -7.33 9.05
N HIS A 191 5.61 -7.64 8.10
CA HIS A 191 4.26 -8.13 8.36
C HIS A 191 4.08 -9.58 7.89
N PRO A 192 4.33 -10.60 8.75
CA PRO A 192 4.31 -12.01 8.35
C PRO A 192 3.00 -12.46 7.70
N ALA A 193 1.85 -12.03 8.22
CA ALA A 193 0.55 -12.42 7.64
C ALA A 193 0.29 -11.79 6.25
N ALA A 194 0.85 -10.61 5.95
CA ALA A 194 0.74 -9.96 4.66
C ALA A 194 1.67 -10.62 3.63
N MET A 195 2.89 -10.99 4.05
CA MET A 195 3.79 -11.82 3.26
C MET A 195 3.14 -13.18 2.93
N ALA A 196 2.49 -13.81 3.92
CA ALA A 196 1.75 -15.05 3.72
C ALA A 196 0.57 -14.88 2.74
N LEU A 197 -0.16 -13.76 2.79
CA LEU A 197 -1.21 -13.44 1.82
C LEU A 197 -0.65 -13.41 0.39
N ALA A 198 0.43 -12.65 0.16
CA ALA A 198 1.06 -12.56 -1.17
C ALA A 198 1.52 -13.93 -1.68
N HIS A 199 2.12 -14.75 -0.81
CA HIS A 199 2.56 -16.10 -1.20
C HIS A 199 1.40 -17.06 -1.48
N ARG A 200 0.31 -17.02 -0.71
CA ARG A 200 -0.89 -17.85 -0.95
C ARG A 200 -1.51 -17.58 -2.32
N HIS A 201 -1.50 -16.31 -2.75
CA HIS A 201 -2.02 -15.89 -4.05
C HIS A 201 -0.99 -16.01 -5.19
N GLY A 202 0.11 -16.74 -4.98
CA GLY A 202 1.11 -17.02 -6.00
C GLY A 202 1.85 -15.77 -6.50
N MET A 203 1.84 -14.67 -5.75
CA MET A 203 2.49 -13.44 -6.17
C MET A 203 4.02 -13.57 -6.07
N ALA A 204 4.72 -13.01 -7.06
CA ALA A 204 6.18 -12.92 -7.09
C ALA A 204 6.65 -11.50 -6.76
N GLU A 205 7.68 -11.35 -5.93
CA GLU A 205 8.33 -10.05 -5.69
C GLU A 205 9.08 -9.62 -6.96
N VAL A 206 8.79 -8.41 -7.43
CA VAL A 206 9.39 -7.81 -8.63
C VAL A 206 10.21 -6.56 -8.33
N PHE A 207 10.05 -5.96 -7.14
CA PHE A 207 10.80 -4.78 -6.71
C PHE A 207 10.78 -4.63 -5.19
N GLY A 208 11.70 -3.86 -4.63
CA GLY A 208 11.65 -3.51 -3.22
C GLY A 208 12.23 -2.14 -2.91
N CYS A 209 11.85 -1.62 -1.75
CA CYS A 209 12.28 -0.32 -1.24
C CYS A 209 12.49 -0.39 0.29
N ALA A 210 13.48 0.28 0.84
CA ALA A 210 13.68 0.39 2.28
C ALA A 210 12.89 1.56 2.85
N ARG A 211 12.09 1.29 3.89
CA ARG A 211 11.46 2.30 4.74
C ARG A 211 12.46 2.77 5.80
N MET A 212 12.66 4.07 5.87
CA MET A 212 13.50 4.71 6.89
C MET A 212 12.78 5.90 7.53
N TYR A 213 13.12 6.19 8.79
CA TYR A 213 12.57 7.31 9.55
C TYR A 213 13.67 8.26 10.01
N LEU A 214 13.36 9.56 10.04
CA LEU A 214 14.15 10.57 10.72
C LEU A 214 13.50 10.89 12.06
N GLY A 215 14.18 10.52 13.15
CA GLY A 215 13.63 10.55 14.50
C GLY A 215 12.88 9.25 14.86
N PRO A 216 12.11 9.25 15.97
CA PRO A 216 11.33 8.09 16.37
C PRO A 216 10.37 7.65 15.27
N ALA A 217 10.22 6.33 15.09
CA ALA A 217 9.22 5.79 14.19
C ALA A 217 7.81 6.18 14.68
N PRO A 218 6.89 6.52 13.77
CA PRO A 218 5.52 6.85 14.14
C PRO A 218 4.81 5.64 14.75
N GLY A 219 3.91 5.89 15.72
CA GLY A 219 3.11 4.87 16.37
C GLY A 219 1.99 4.34 15.47
N LEU A 220 2.35 3.57 14.44
CA LEU A 220 1.41 2.94 13.52
C LEU A 220 1.02 1.54 13.99
N VAL A 221 -0.20 1.13 13.70
CA VAL A 221 -0.67 -0.24 13.93
C VAL A 221 -0.20 -1.12 12.77
N HIS A 222 1.10 -1.44 12.74
CA HIS A 222 1.73 -2.17 11.62
C HIS A 222 1.03 -3.48 11.24
N LYS A 223 0.45 -4.19 12.20
CA LYS A 223 -0.33 -5.41 11.98
C LYS A 223 -1.59 -5.23 11.12
N ARG A 224 -1.97 -3.98 10.82
CA ARG A 224 -3.09 -3.65 9.93
C ARG A 224 -2.67 -3.38 8.50
N ILE A 225 -1.38 -3.26 8.22
CA ILE A 225 -0.84 -2.76 6.96
C ILE A 225 -0.47 -3.96 6.08
N PHE A 226 -1.46 -4.55 5.41
CA PHE A 226 -1.24 -5.66 4.48
C PHE A 226 -0.68 -5.19 3.13
N GLY A 227 -1.07 -3.99 2.71
CA GLY A 227 -0.54 -3.31 1.54
C GLY A 227 -0.48 -1.81 1.77
N ILE A 228 0.66 -1.20 1.50
CA ILE A 228 0.80 0.26 1.59
C ILE A 228 0.07 0.92 0.41
N THR A 229 -0.25 2.21 0.52
CA THR A 229 -0.93 2.95 -0.55
C THR A 229 -0.08 3.02 -1.82
N THR A 230 1.10 3.62 -1.72
CA THR A 230 2.17 3.59 -2.73
C THR A 230 3.50 3.85 -2.03
N PHE A 231 4.65 3.58 -2.65
CA PHE A 231 5.95 3.89 -2.04
C PHE A 231 6.14 5.39 -1.70
N GLU A 232 5.44 6.26 -2.42
CA GLU A 232 5.48 7.72 -2.32
C GLU A 232 4.40 8.31 -1.42
N LEU A 233 3.31 7.60 -1.12
CA LEU A 233 2.15 8.15 -0.40
C LEU A 233 1.65 7.29 0.76
N GLY A 234 2.33 6.17 1.04
CA GLY A 234 2.04 5.26 2.14
C GLY A 234 3.29 4.54 2.58
#